data_AF-A0A961UJ59-F1
#
_entry.id   AF-A0A961UJ59-F1
#
_cell.length_a   1.000
_cell.length_b   1.000
_cell.length_c   1.000
_cell.angle_alpha   90.00
_cell.angle_beta   90.00
_cell.angle_gamma   90.00
#
_symmetry.space_group_name_H-M   'P 1'
#
loop_
_entity.id
_entity.type
_entity.pdbx_description
1 polymer ?
#
loop_
_entity_poly.entity_id
_entity_poly.type
_entity_poly.pdbx_seq_one_letter_code
_entity_poly.pdbx_strand_id
1 'polypeptide(L)'
;MIHAGNFMRAAAIGCSAAFMAALATVPASAAERWGVTGSGTSANLTDCKNCDREMNVIIECKGAGRPANMMIMGAAANEGRVGAIDPVTIRIDGQTFNINANTMEMGAIGFLPQINLNPTDNLVQAMKSGSTMRVTYKGRTTSIRLSGSRAGFDAFSRQCGWGGGLASAPQQSPTTFVPAQQPQQGPTTFVPQGQPQQPAFVPQGQQPTFVPPAQMPMQQPMMPQGGQPTFVPPTQMPMQQGQMPMQQPMMPQGGQPTFMPPTQMPMQQGQMPMQQPMMPQGGQPTFVPPTQMPMQQGQMPMQQPMMPQGQMPMQPAANDDGTTWFTNSFMDAATGEQQTSLIFGIPETDALVFNAQCKMGPVGRGILTDFIIDTLGQPAGSPVQVSVQSFTNRAQLPGQVFQDSEEYSGIRTEIPLNDPVWNMFKNDDNIALAVIGATQTSQIDAVNKPAVSDFLQACQTKLASGGAGQQPTMPTQQPMAPQGQIGTATQAFTYSCTDGSTLSGRIETAGNTAIAYVTHNGGAEVPLISVASPVGKAYSNGQQTLTVLQGAAQYTNGGAALLCQ
;
A
#
# COMPACT_ATOMS: atom_id res chain seq x y z
N MET A 1 58.37 -48.43 -34.82
CA MET A 1 57.92 -48.88 -36.16
C MET A 1 56.76 -47.98 -36.55
N ILE A 2 56.95 -46.95 -37.41
CA ILE A 2 56.92 -47.01 -38.90
C ILE A 2 55.47 -47.37 -39.32
N HIS A 3 54.65 -46.59 -40.04
CA HIS A 3 54.72 -45.47 -41.00
C HIS A 3 53.42 -44.62 -40.87
N ALA A 4 53.38 -43.29 -40.98
CA ALA A 4 53.63 -42.37 -42.11
C ALA A 4 52.54 -42.38 -43.22
N GLY A 5 51.97 -41.20 -43.52
CA GLY A 5 51.07 -40.97 -44.66
C GLY A 5 50.37 -39.60 -44.69
N ASN A 6 51.11 -38.54 -45.02
CA ASN A 6 50.64 -37.18 -45.34
C ASN A 6 49.74 -37.13 -46.59
N PHE A 7 48.82 -36.16 -46.71
CA PHE A 7 48.79 -35.21 -47.84
C PHE A 7 47.87 -33.99 -47.58
N MET A 8 48.31 -32.85 -48.12
CA MET A 8 47.88 -31.47 -47.93
C MET A 8 46.46 -31.12 -48.42
N ARG A 9 45.84 -30.07 -47.85
CA ARG A 9 45.60 -28.78 -48.54
C ARG A 9 45.02 -27.71 -47.59
N ALA A 10 45.47 -26.49 -47.81
CA ALA A 10 45.17 -25.27 -47.08
C ALA A 10 43.84 -24.61 -47.49
N ALA A 11 43.22 -23.87 -46.58
CA ALA A 11 42.48 -22.62 -46.86
C ALA A 11 42.35 -21.81 -45.56
N ALA A 12 42.86 -20.56 -45.59
CA ALA A 12 42.65 -19.53 -44.58
C ALA A 12 41.30 -18.82 -44.77
N ILE A 13 40.80 -18.13 -43.74
CA ILE A 13 39.85 -16.98 -43.64
C ILE A 13 39.34 -17.02 -42.18
N GLY A 14 39.24 -15.99 -41.35
CA GLY A 14 39.50 -14.55 -41.38
C GLY A 14 39.17 -14.03 -39.97
N CYS A 15 39.95 -13.08 -39.46
CA CYS A 15 39.80 -12.52 -38.12
C CYS A 15 38.81 -11.34 -38.17
N SER A 16 37.78 -11.31 -37.33
CA SER A 16 36.98 -10.10 -37.04
C SER A 16 37.57 -9.41 -35.82
N ALA A 17 38.23 -8.27 -36.03
CA ALA A 17 38.69 -7.38 -34.98
C ALA A 17 37.50 -6.60 -34.39
N ALA A 18 37.21 -6.81 -33.10
CA ALA A 18 36.33 -5.93 -32.32
C ALA A 18 37.13 -4.71 -31.86
N PHE A 19 36.72 -3.53 -32.32
CA PHE A 19 37.16 -2.24 -31.82
C PHE A 19 36.55 -2.04 -30.41
N MET A 20 37.30 -2.30 -29.35
CA MET A 20 36.94 -1.89 -27.99
C MET A 20 37.54 -0.51 -27.74
N ALA A 21 36.69 0.51 -27.81
CA ALA A 21 37.02 1.86 -27.36
C ALA A 21 37.36 1.83 -25.86
N ALA A 22 38.49 2.43 -25.50
CA ALA A 22 38.86 2.65 -24.11
C ALA A 22 37.84 3.58 -23.44
N LEU A 23 36.98 3.03 -22.58
CA LEU A 23 36.18 3.79 -21.65
C LEU A 23 37.09 4.26 -20.52
N ALA A 24 37.40 5.56 -20.51
CA ALA A 24 37.90 6.21 -19.31
C ALA A 24 36.84 6.06 -18.21
N THR A 25 37.15 5.32 -17.16
CA THR A 25 36.31 5.24 -15.96
C THR A 25 36.40 6.59 -15.23
N VAL A 26 35.44 7.47 -15.52
CA VAL A 26 35.16 8.63 -14.67
C VAL A 26 34.62 8.09 -13.34
N PRO A 27 35.13 8.53 -12.17
CA PRO A 27 34.59 8.08 -10.89
C PRO A 27 33.10 8.44 -10.82
N ALA A 28 32.26 7.43 -10.63
CA ALA A 28 30.83 7.59 -10.41
C ALA A 28 30.58 8.17 -9.01
N SER A 29 30.80 9.47 -8.83
CA SER A 29 30.01 10.19 -7.83
C SER A 29 28.58 10.22 -8.38
N ALA A 30 27.66 9.46 -7.78
CA ALA A 30 26.25 9.53 -8.10
C ALA A 30 25.78 10.97 -7.85
N ALA A 31 25.79 11.79 -8.91
CA ALA A 31 25.29 13.14 -8.86
C ALA A 31 23.79 13.07 -8.56
N GLU A 32 23.30 13.95 -7.68
CA GLU A 32 21.87 14.14 -7.46
C GLU A 32 21.17 14.29 -8.82
N ARG A 33 20.13 13.49 -9.04
CA ARG A 33 19.37 13.47 -10.29
C ARG A 33 17.95 13.91 -10.01
N TRP A 34 17.54 14.94 -10.74
CA TRP A 34 16.14 15.30 -10.86
C TRP A 34 15.46 14.30 -11.80
N GLY A 35 14.54 13.50 -11.28
CA GLY A 35 13.79 12.50 -12.02
C GLY A 35 12.33 12.91 -12.21
N VAL A 36 11.73 12.57 -13.35
CA VAL A 36 10.28 12.66 -13.55
C VAL A 36 9.71 11.27 -13.73
N THR A 37 8.76 10.89 -12.89
CA THR A 37 7.98 9.65 -13.03
C THR A 37 6.50 9.97 -13.24
N GLY A 38 5.77 9.04 -13.84
CA GLY A 38 4.36 9.22 -14.19
C GLY A 38 4.14 9.70 -15.64
N SER A 39 2.86 9.84 -16.02
CA SER A 39 2.43 10.29 -17.34
C SER A 39 1.08 11.02 -17.27
N GLY A 40 0.84 11.91 -18.24
CA GLY A 40 -0.44 12.62 -18.35
C GLY A 40 -0.73 13.53 -17.17
N THR A 41 -1.88 13.35 -16.53
CA THR A 41 -2.36 14.21 -15.43
C THR A 41 -1.65 14.00 -14.10
N SER A 42 -0.77 12.98 -13.99
CA SER A 42 0.04 12.71 -12.82
C SER A 42 1.52 12.63 -13.23
N ALA A 43 2.33 13.48 -12.62
CA ALA A 43 3.77 13.50 -12.80
C ALA A 43 4.39 13.83 -11.44
N ASN A 44 5.49 13.16 -11.11
CA ASN A 44 6.26 13.40 -9.90
C ASN A 44 7.67 13.84 -10.29
N LEU A 45 8.04 15.07 -9.91
CA LEU A 45 9.43 15.52 -9.99
C LEU A 45 10.10 15.27 -8.63
N THR A 46 11.15 14.45 -8.62
CA THR A 46 11.91 14.10 -7.42
C THR A 46 13.37 14.54 -7.54
N ASP A 47 13.91 15.10 -6.46
CA ASP A 47 15.36 15.26 -6.26
C ASP A 47 15.87 14.09 -5.43
N CYS A 48 16.60 13.17 -6.06
CA CYS A 48 17.20 12.02 -5.37
C CYS A 48 18.71 11.92 -5.60
N LYS A 49 19.42 11.67 -4.49
CA LYS A 49 20.84 11.29 -4.48
C LYS A 49 21.02 9.79 -4.63
N ASN A 50 20.17 9.03 -3.93
CA ASN A 50 19.93 7.59 -4.06
C ASN A 50 18.41 7.41 -4.02
N CYS A 51 17.79 7.18 -5.18
CA CYS A 51 16.33 7.25 -5.35
C CYS A 51 15.53 6.21 -4.55
N ASP A 52 16.25 5.31 -3.87
CA ASP A 52 15.67 4.28 -3.03
C ASP A 52 15.46 4.75 -1.58
N ARG A 53 16.07 5.88 -1.12
CA ARG A 53 16.02 6.28 0.31
C ARG A 53 15.93 7.77 0.62
N GLU A 54 16.34 8.68 -0.27
CA GLU A 54 16.45 10.11 0.06
C GLU A 54 15.77 10.96 -1.00
N MET A 55 14.50 11.31 -0.76
CA MET A 55 13.78 12.30 -1.56
C MET A 55 13.67 13.61 -0.76
N ASN A 56 14.17 14.72 -1.32
CA ASN A 56 14.08 16.02 -0.63
C ASN A 56 12.81 16.80 -0.99
N VAL A 57 12.37 16.67 -2.24
CA VAL A 57 11.23 17.40 -2.82
C VAL A 57 10.45 16.45 -3.70
N ILE A 58 9.13 16.47 -3.57
CA ILE A 58 8.18 15.89 -4.53
C ILE A 58 7.30 17.01 -5.06
N ILE A 59 7.16 17.09 -6.38
CA ILE A 59 6.14 17.93 -7.01
C ILE A 59 5.17 17.04 -7.77
N GLU A 60 3.91 17.06 -7.35
CA GLU A 60 2.82 16.22 -7.86
C GLU A 60 1.84 17.07 -8.69
N CYS A 61 1.58 16.61 -9.91
CA CYS A 61 0.60 17.20 -10.80
C CYS A 61 -0.86 16.94 -10.36
N LYS A 62 -1.72 17.96 -10.39
CA LYS A 62 -3.18 17.79 -10.18
C LYS A 62 -4.01 17.77 -11.48
N GLY A 63 -3.35 17.56 -12.62
CA GLY A 63 -3.95 17.62 -13.95
C GLY A 63 -3.55 18.86 -14.77
N ALA A 64 -3.91 18.83 -16.06
CA ALA A 64 -3.48 19.79 -17.06
C ALA A 64 -3.78 21.25 -16.67
N GLY A 65 -2.74 22.09 -16.59
CA GLY A 65 -2.87 23.52 -16.29
C GLY A 65 -3.26 23.85 -14.84
N ARG A 66 -3.45 22.86 -13.97
CA ARG A 66 -3.79 23.07 -12.56
C ARG A 66 -2.53 23.29 -11.71
N PRO A 67 -2.66 23.96 -10.55
CA PRO A 67 -1.55 24.06 -9.61
C PRO A 67 -1.09 22.68 -9.15
N ALA A 68 0.22 22.49 -9.05
CA ALA A 68 0.83 21.27 -8.53
C ALA A 68 0.96 21.35 -7.01
N ASN A 69 1.00 20.19 -6.34
CA ASN A 69 1.41 20.09 -4.95
C ASN A 69 2.92 19.94 -4.88
N MET A 70 3.60 20.82 -4.16
CA MET A 70 5.01 20.65 -3.79
C MET A 70 5.11 20.28 -2.32
N MET A 71 5.75 19.16 -2.03
CA MET A 71 6.06 18.66 -0.69
C MET A 71 7.57 18.72 -0.49
N ILE A 72 8.03 19.33 0.60
CA ILE A 72 9.47 19.51 0.90
C ILE A 72 9.84 18.62 2.09
N MET A 73 10.04 17.33 1.83
CA MET A 73 10.39 16.33 2.85
C MET A 73 11.69 16.65 3.58
N GLY A 74 12.69 17.19 2.86
CA GLY A 74 13.97 17.60 3.47
C GLY A 74 13.82 18.71 4.52
N ALA A 75 12.67 19.39 4.57
CA ALA A 75 12.36 20.44 5.54
C ALA A 75 11.43 19.96 6.68
N ALA A 76 11.15 18.65 6.78
CA ALA A 76 10.25 18.12 7.80
C ALA A 76 10.67 18.47 9.24
N ALA A 77 9.68 18.69 10.10
CA ALA A 77 9.82 19.02 11.49
C ALA A 77 9.14 17.94 12.36
N ASN A 78 9.68 17.72 13.56
CA ASN A 78 9.15 16.73 14.50
C ASN A 78 7.83 17.18 15.13
N GLU A 79 7.51 18.48 15.03
CA GLU A 79 6.34 19.09 15.66
C GLU A 79 5.48 19.83 14.65
N GLY A 80 4.18 19.62 14.73
CA GLY A 80 3.22 20.33 13.91
C GLY A 80 1.79 19.92 14.17
N ARG A 81 0.90 20.47 13.35
CA ARG A 81 -0.52 20.13 13.37
C ARG A 81 -0.98 20.01 11.93
N VAL A 82 -1.53 18.86 11.57
CA VAL A 82 -2.08 18.62 10.23
C VAL A 82 -3.10 19.70 9.88
N GLY A 83 -2.99 20.26 8.68
CA GLY A 83 -3.82 21.35 8.18
C GLY A 83 -3.47 22.74 8.71
N ALA A 84 -2.48 22.89 9.60
CA ALA A 84 -2.02 24.22 10.01
C ALA A 84 -1.33 24.93 8.85
N ILE A 85 -1.62 26.22 8.70
CA ILE A 85 -0.96 27.08 7.71
C ILE A 85 0.25 27.70 8.38
N ASP A 86 1.45 27.23 8.02
CA ASP A 86 2.71 27.66 8.62
C ASP A 86 3.60 28.36 7.57
N PRO A 87 4.36 29.41 7.94
CA PRO A 87 5.21 30.12 7.00
C PRO A 87 6.44 29.28 6.63
N VAL A 88 6.77 29.29 5.33
CA VAL A 88 7.98 28.69 4.74
C VAL A 88 8.76 29.79 4.03
N THR A 89 10.05 29.89 4.31
CA THR A 89 10.96 30.76 3.58
C THR A 89 11.82 29.92 2.64
N ILE A 90 11.71 30.16 1.34
CA ILE A 90 12.52 29.51 0.30
C ILE A 90 13.47 30.53 -0.28
N ARG A 91 14.76 30.21 -0.35
CA ARG A 91 15.80 31.04 -0.97
C ARG A 91 16.47 30.32 -2.11
N ILE A 92 16.44 30.91 -3.31
CA ILE A 92 17.07 30.35 -4.51
C ILE A 92 17.95 31.42 -5.12
N ASP A 93 19.26 31.19 -5.16
CA ASP A 93 20.26 32.09 -5.76
C ASP A 93 20.09 33.57 -5.38
N GLY A 94 19.79 33.84 -4.11
CA GLY A 94 19.60 35.18 -3.56
C GLY A 94 18.16 35.73 -3.63
N GLN A 95 17.28 35.12 -4.43
CA GLN A 95 15.85 35.42 -4.40
C GLN A 95 15.21 34.76 -3.18
N THR A 96 14.33 35.49 -2.47
CA THR A 96 13.63 34.98 -1.29
C THR A 96 12.12 34.96 -1.55
N PHE A 97 11.50 33.82 -1.30
CA PHE A 97 10.06 33.56 -1.40
C PHE A 97 9.54 33.23 0.00
N ASN A 98 8.56 33.99 0.49
CA ASN A 98 7.87 33.69 1.76
C ASN A 98 6.47 33.20 1.41
N ILE A 99 6.19 31.95 1.71
CA ILE A 99 4.97 31.25 1.29
C ILE A 99 4.29 30.66 2.52
N ASN A 100 2.98 30.78 2.60
CA ASN A 100 2.18 30.07 3.58
C ASN A 100 1.91 28.66 3.05
N ALA A 101 2.42 27.64 3.75
CA ALA A 101 2.26 26.24 3.37
C ALA A 101 1.28 25.54 4.31
N ASN A 102 0.51 24.59 3.77
CA ASN A 102 -0.26 23.67 4.59
C ASN A 102 0.70 22.66 5.22
N THR A 103 0.57 22.42 6.51
CA THR A 103 1.33 21.40 7.21
C THR A 103 0.64 20.07 7.03
N MET A 104 1.36 19.07 6.54
CA MET A 104 0.89 17.69 6.46
C MET A 104 1.81 16.79 7.26
N GLU A 105 1.25 15.74 7.85
CA GLU A 105 1.99 14.72 8.55
C GLU A 105 2.23 13.53 7.62
N MET A 106 3.45 13.02 7.62
CA MET A 106 3.86 11.89 6.79
C MET A 106 4.63 10.90 7.67
N GLY A 107 3.88 10.17 8.50
CA GLY A 107 4.39 9.09 9.34
C GLY A 107 5.72 9.41 10.03
N ALA A 108 6.74 8.58 9.79
CA ALA A 108 8.04 8.70 10.46
C ALA A 108 8.87 9.90 9.98
N ILE A 109 8.55 10.48 8.81
CA ILE A 109 9.18 11.70 8.31
C ILE A 109 8.76 12.92 9.15
N GLY A 110 7.57 12.89 9.76
CA GLY A 110 7.02 13.96 10.60
C GLY A 110 6.17 14.96 9.82
N PHE A 111 6.20 16.23 10.25
CA PHE A 111 5.38 17.31 9.70
C PHE A 111 6.14 18.10 8.64
N LEU A 112 5.64 18.14 7.40
CA LEU A 112 6.29 18.82 6.29
C LEU A 112 5.38 19.88 5.65
N PRO A 113 5.96 20.91 5.01
CA PRO A 113 5.19 21.92 4.31
C PRO A 113 4.76 21.43 2.92
N GLN A 114 3.47 21.62 2.63
CA GLN A 114 2.84 21.43 1.32
C GLN A 114 2.45 22.78 0.73
N ILE A 115 2.97 23.06 -0.46
CA ILE A 115 2.77 24.32 -1.19
C ILE A 115 1.99 24.04 -2.47
N ASN A 116 0.97 24.84 -2.77
CA ASN A 116 0.37 24.84 -4.11
C ASN A 116 1.25 25.70 -5.04
N LEU A 117 1.86 25.07 -6.03
CA LEU A 117 2.64 25.74 -7.08
C LEU A 117 1.80 26.01 -8.30
N ASN A 118 1.60 27.28 -8.65
CA ASN A 118 1.03 27.64 -9.95
C ASN A 118 2.12 27.59 -11.03
N PRO A 119 1.78 27.20 -12.28
CA PRO A 119 2.73 27.18 -13.39
C PRO A 119 3.39 28.54 -13.66
N THR A 120 2.70 29.62 -13.32
CA THR A 120 3.15 31.00 -13.54
C THR A 120 3.90 31.59 -12.34
N ASP A 121 4.09 30.83 -11.26
CA ASP A 121 4.77 31.35 -10.07
C ASP A 121 6.25 31.61 -10.35
N ASN A 122 6.75 32.76 -9.90
CA ASN A 122 8.17 33.10 -10.00
C ASN A 122 9.07 32.05 -9.30
N LEU A 123 8.53 31.35 -8.29
CA LEU A 123 9.22 30.25 -7.62
C LEU A 123 9.52 29.10 -8.60
N VAL A 124 8.62 28.76 -9.52
CA VAL A 124 8.85 27.71 -10.52
C VAL A 124 10.01 28.10 -11.43
N GLN A 125 10.03 29.35 -11.91
CA GLN A 125 11.13 29.84 -12.75
C GLN A 125 12.47 29.87 -12.00
N ALA A 126 12.46 30.26 -10.73
CA ALA A 126 13.64 30.22 -9.87
C ALA A 126 14.13 28.78 -9.66
N MET A 127 13.25 27.81 -9.38
CA MET A 127 13.65 26.40 -9.27
C MET A 127 14.21 25.82 -10.56
N LYS A 128 13.73 26.25 -11.73
CA LYS A 128 14.21 25.83 -13.05
C LYS A 128 15.59 26.37 -13.41
N SER A 129 15.92 27.58 -12.96
CA SER A 129 17.13 28.31 -13.36
C SER A 129 18.19 28.37 -12.27
N GLY A 130 17.79 28.14 -11.03
CA GLY A 130 18.64 28.26 -9.87
C GLY A 130 19.60 27.10 -9.70
N SER A 131 20.63 27.32 -8.87
CA SER A 131 21.65 26.32 -8.56
C SER A 131 21.37 25.59 -7.25
N THR A 132 20.86 26.31 -6.23
CA THR A 132 20.62 25.79 -4.89
C THR A 132 19.36 26.42 -4.30
N MET A 133 18.52 25.60 -3.69
CA MET A 133 17.35 25.98 -2.94
C MET A 133 17.58 25.76 -1.45
N ARG A 134 17.47 26.82 -0.64
CA ARG A 134 17.46 26.74 0.83
C ARG A 134 16.05 26.91 1.33
N VAL A 135 15.57 25.97 2.14
CA VAL A 135 14.21 26.00 2.68
C VAL A 135 14.30 26.11 4.19
N THR A 136 13.62 27.09 4.77
CA THR A 136 13.44 27.23 6.21
C THR A 136 11.97 27.01 6.57
N TYR A 137 11.71 26.03 7.44
CA TYR A 137 10.38 25.69 7.95
C TYR A 137 10.50 25.34 9.43
N LYS A 138 9.67 25.97 10.28
CA LYS A 138 9.70 25.80 11.75
C LYS A 138 11.09 25.88 12.37
N GLY A 139 11.89 26.85 11.91
CA GLY A 139 13.26 27.07 12.40
C GLY A 139 14.31 26.08 11.88
N ARG A 140 13.90 25.00 11.18
CA ARG A 140 14.83 24.08 10.51
C ARG A 140 15.15 24.60 9.13
N THR A 141 16.42 24.53 8.74
CA THR A 141 16.87 24.92 7.40
C THR A 141 17.52 23.73 6.70
N THR A 142 17.10 23.45 5.48
CA THR A 142 17.71 22.46 4.58
C THR A 142 18.21 23.11 3.29
N SER A 143 19.20 22.51 2.64
CA SER A 143 19.73 22.95 1.34
C SER A 143 19.59 21.82 0.33
N ILE A 144 18.99 22.14 -0.82
CA ILE A 144 18.64 21.21 -1.89
C ILE A 144 19.31 21.71 -3.16
N ARG A 145 20.06 20.85 -3.87
CA ARG A 145 20.69 21.28 -5.13
C ARG A 145 19.67 21.25 -6.26
N LEU A 146 19.66 22.28 -7.08
CA LEU A 146 18.79 22.39 -8.26
C LEU A 146 19.53 22.04 -9.56
N SER A 147 20.76 21.52 -9.47
CA SER A 147 21.54 21.15 -10.65
C SER A 147 20.82 20.05 -11.44
N GLY A 148 20.46 20.34 -12.69
CA GLY A 148 19.69 19.42 -13.54
C GLY A 148 18.18 19.52 -13.39
N SER A 149 17.67 20.32 -12.45
CA SER A 149 16.22 20.50 -12.23
C SER A 149 15.50 20.97 -13.49
N ARG A 150 16.15 21.81 -14.32
CA ARG A 150 15.58 22.36 -15.55
C ARG A 150 14.99 21.28 -16.46
N ALA A 151 15.74 20.22 -16.73
CA ALA A 151 15.29 19.13 -17.60
C ALA A 151 14.08 18.39 -16.99
N GLY A 152 14.11 18.19 -15.67
CA GLY A 152 12.98 17.60 -14.94
C GLY A 152 11.74 18.48 -14.97
N PHE A 153 11.85 19.78 -14.66
CA PHE A 153 10.74 20.72 -14.75
C PHE A 153 10.20 20.87 -16.17
N ASP A 154 11.04 20.84 -17.20
CA ASP A 154 10.60 20.88 -18.60
C ASP A 154 9.79 19.62 -18.97
N ALA A 155 10.22 18.44 -18.53
CA ALA A 155 9.47 17.20 -18.70
C ALA A 155 8.15 17.20 -17.91
N PHE A 156 8.21 17.57 -16.63
CA PHE A 156 7.04 17.73 -15.76
C PHE A 156 6.04 18.72 -16.35
N SER A 157 6.49 19.88 -16.84
CA SER A 157 5.62 20.92 -17.41
C SER A 157 4.89 20.44 -18.65
N ARG A 158 5.54 19.60 -19.48
CA ARG A 158 4.90 18.98 -20.66
C ARG A 158 3.82 17.99 -20.23
N GLN A 159 4.10 17.15 -19.24
CA GLN A 159 3.12 16.18 -18.74
C GLN A 159 1.94 16.89 -18.06
N CYS A 160 2.21 17.86 -17.20
CA CYS A 160 1.21 18.65 -16.49
C CYS A 160 0.46 19.69 -17.32
N GLY A 161 0.70 19.79 -18.63
CA GLY A 161 0.06 20.81 -19.46
C GLY A 161 0.32 22.25 -19.00
N TRP A 162 1.42 22.51 -18.30
CA TRP A 162 1.82 23.85 -17.84
C TRP A 162 2.35 24.73 -18.98
N GLY A 163 2.74 24.11 -20.11
CA GLY A 163 3.38 24.77 -21.24
C GLY A 163 2.52 25.73 -22.07
N GLY A 164 1.29 26.06 -21.66
CA GLY A 164 0.43 27.12 -22.25
C GLY A 164 0.00 26.90 -23.71
N GLY A 165 0.61 25.97 -24.43
CA GLY A 165 0.24 25.54 -25.76
C GLY A 165 -0.53 24.24 -25.67
N LEU A 166 -1.85 24.32 -25.49
CA LEU A 166 -2.71 23.38 -26.21
C LEU A 166 -2.58 23.74 -27.69
N ALA A 167 -1.45 23.35 -28.30
CA ALA A 167 -1.47 23.03 -29.71
C ALA A 167 -2.48 21.90 -29.83
N SER A 168 -3.54 22.16 -30.59
CA SER A 168 -4.51 21.18 -31.06
C SER A 168 -3.79 19.88 -31.40
N ALA A 169 -4.38 18.75 -30.99
CA ALA A 169 -3.90 17.41 -31.34
C ALA A 169 -3.44 17.38 -32.81
N PRO A 170 -2.33 16.70 -33.17
CA PRO A 170 -1.93 16.58 -34.57
C PRO A 170 -3.07 15.91 -35.33
N GLN A 171 -3.80 16.72 -36.09
CA GLN A 171 -4.83 16.28 -37.00
C GLN A 171 -4.11 15.45 -38.06
N GLN A 172 -4.25 14.12 -37.97
CA GLN A 172 -3.74 13.19 -38.97
C GLN A 172 -4.30 13.63 -40.33
N SER A 173 -3.43 14.17 -41.17
CA SER A 173 -3.76 14.40 -42.58
C SER A 173 -3.87 13.05 -43.26
N PRO A 174 -4.88 12.81 -44.12
CA PRO A 174 -5.06 11.53 -44.78
C PRO A 174 -3.83 11.25 -45.65
N THR A 175 -3.09 10.19 -45.31
CA THR A 175 -1.95 9.74 -46.09
C THR A 175 -2.48 9.11 -47.38
N THR A 176 -2.37 9.84 -48.49
CA THR A 176 -2.52 9.27 -49.82
C THR A 176 -1.36 8.28 -50.03
N PHE A 177 -1.71 7.00 -50.19
CA PHE A 177 -0.76 5.95 -50.57
C PHE A 177 -0.20 6.26 -51.97
N VAL A 178 1.12 6.42 -52.06
CA VAL A 178 1.89 6.37 -53.31
C VAL A 178 2.88 5.20 -53.17
N PRO A 179 2.84 4.17 -54.03
CA PRO A 179 3.77 3.06 -53.94
C PRO A 179 5.13 3.46 -54.53
N ALA A 180 6.18 3.40 -53.70
CA ALA A 180 7.57 3.59 -54.13
C ALA A 180 8.25 2.25 -54.40
N GLN A 181 8.98 2.22 -55.51
CA GLN A 181 9.72 1.11 -56.10
C GLN A 181 10.94 0.69 -55.26
N GLN A 182 11.25 -0.60 -55.28
CA GLN A 182 12.48 -1.20 -54.72
C GLN A 182 13.71 -0.85 -55.55
N PRO A 183 14.87 -0.57 -54.92
CA PRO A 183 16.17 -0.70 -55.58
C PRO A 183 16.90 -1.98 -55.16
N GLN A 184 17.53 -2.60 -56.17
CA GLN A 184 18.30 -3.83 -56.14
C GLN A 184 19.63 -3.70 -55.36
N GLN A 185 20.03 -4.78 -54.70
CA GLN A 185 21.35 -4.95 -54.07
C GLN A 185 22.36 -5.56 -55.05
N GLY A 186 23.60 -5.06 -55.03
CA GLY A 186 24.77 -5.67 -55.65
C GLY A 186 25.91 -5.84 -54.63
N PRO A 187 26.80 -6.83 -54.78
CA PRO A 187 27.75 -7.21 -53.73
C PRO A 187 29.14 -6.58 -53.92
N THR A 188 29.84 -6.28 -52.82
CA THR A 188 31.27 -5.96 -52.83
C THR A 188 32.04 -6.82 -51.83
N THR A 189 33.18 -7.31 -52.31
CA THR A 189 34.11 -8.26 -51.70
C THR A 189 35.19 -7.54 -50.90
N PHE A 190 35.63 -8.09 -49.76
CA PHE A 190 36.76 -7.59 -48.97
C PHE A 190 37.80 -8.69 -48.69
N VAL A 191 39.08 -8.32 -48.75
CA VAL A 191 40.28 -9.14 -48.53
C VAL A 191 41.01 -8.65 -47.27
N PRO A 192 41.58 -9.51 -46.38
CA PRO A 192 42.36 -9.05 -45.24
C PRO A 192 43.88 -9.35 -45.34
N GLN A 193 44.70 -8.42 -44.82
CA GLN A 193 46.14 -8.59 -44.58
C GLN A 193 46.48 -8.40 -43.09
N GLY A 194 47.28 -9.34 -42.56
CA GLY A 194 48.50 -9.11 -41.77
C GLY A 194 48.43 -8.54 -40.33
N GLN A 195 48.69 -9.40 -39.34
CA GLN A 195 49.14 -9.04 -37.98
C GLN A 195 50.68 -9.01 -37.88
N PRO A 196 51.26 -8.19 -36.98
CA PRO A 196 52.54 -8.48 -36.34
C PRO A 196 52.43 -8.74 -34.83
N GLN A 197 53.41 -9.51 -34.34
CA GLN A 197 53.56 -10.15 -33.03
C GLN A 197 53.94 -9.19 -31.89
N GLN A 198 53.59 -9.56 -30.64
CA GLN A 198 54.26 -9.11 -29.41
C GLN A 198 54.26 -10.18 -28.29
N PRO A 199 55.16 -10.07 -27.28
CA PRO A 199 55.85 -11.21 -26.66
C PRO A 199 55.38 -11.62 -25.26
N ALA A 200 55.91 -12.77 -24.83
CA ALA A 200 55.59 -13.54 -23.62
C ALA A 200 55.86 -12.85 -22.28
N PHE A 201 55.02 -13.16 -21.27
CA PHE A 201 55.27 -12.87 -19.85
C PHE A 201 54.95 -14.09 -18.95
N VAL A 202 55.72 -14.15 -17.86
CA VAL A 202 55.98 -15.25 -16.91
C VAL A 202 55.00 -15.20 -15.70
N PRO A 203 54.64 -16.32 -15.04
CA PRO A 203 53.72 -16.30 -13.90
C PRO A 203 54.41 -16.36 -12.52
N GLN A 204 53.96 -15.52 -11.60
CA GLN A 204 54.08 -15.63 -10.13
C GLN A 204 52.77 -15.03 -9.58
N GLY A 205 52.06 -15.50 -8.56
CA GLY A 205 52.31 -16.45 -7.48
C GLY A 205 51.63 -15.90 -6.23
N GLN A 206 50.82 -16.74 -5.57
CA GLN A 206 50.36 -16.68 -4.16
C GLN A 206 49.09 -15.87 -3.78
N GLN A 207 48.11 -16.62 -3.23
CA GLN A 207 46.96 -16.16 -2.44
C GLN A 207 47.28 -16.24 -0.93
N PRO A 208 46.75 -15.36 -0.08
CA PRO A 208 46.71 -15.56 1.36
C PRO A 208 45.36 -16.10 1.85
N THR A 209 45.42 -17.10 2.72
CA THR A 209 44.32 -17.73 3.47
C THR A 209 43.99 -16.88 4.71
N PHE A 210 42.69 -16.70 5.01
CA PHE A 210 42.20 -15.95 6.17
C PHE A 210 41.69 -16.91 7.26
N VAL A 211 42.13 -16.72 8.51
CA VAL A 211 41.73 -17.50 9.70
C VAL A 211 40.90 -16.60 10.63
N PRO A 212 39.74 -17.03 11.17
CA PRO A 212 38.94 -16.21 12.08
C PRO A 212 39.38 -16.38 13.55
N PRO A 213 39.34 -15.31 14.39
CA PRO A 213 39.68 -15.42 15.81
C PRO A 213 38.50 -15.86 16.69
N ALA A 214 38.88 -16.50 17.80
CA ALA A 214 38.06 -17.14 18.82
C ALA A 214 37.23 -16.19 19.69
N GLN A 215 36.08 -16.68 20.16
CA GLN A 215 35.15 -16.02 21.08
C GLN A 215 35.48 -16.33 22.55
N MET A 216 35.32 -15.34 23.44
CA MET A 216 35.38 -15.52 24.90
C MET A 216 33.97 -15.38 25.52
N PRO A 217 33.64 -16.12 26.59
CA PRO A 217 32.33 -16.05 27.24
C PRO A 217 32.29 -14.99 28.37
N MET A 218 31.23 -14.20 28.42
CA MET A 218 30.89 -13.37 29.60
C MET A 218 29.87 -14.10 30.47
N GLN A 219 30.16 -14.16 31.78
CA GLN A 219 29.26 -14.67 32.80
C GLN A 219 28.29 -13.56 33.27
N GLN A 220 27.04 -13.95 33.53
CA GLN A 220 26.02 -13.11 34.18
C GLN A 220 26.08 -13.24 35.70
N PRO A 221 25.79 -12.18 36.48
CA PRO A 221 25.58 -12.29 37.92
C PRO A 221 24.09 -12.56 38.25
N MET A 222 23.88 -13.51 39.16
CA MET A 222 22.61 -13.84 39.81
C MET A 222 22.24 -12.81 40.89
N MET A 223 20.93 -12.56 41.08
CA MET A 223 20.36 -12.00 42.32
C MET A 223 19.00 -12.65 42.65
N PRO A 224 18.55 -12.58 43.93
CA PRO A 224 17.81 -13.68 44.56
C PRO A 224 16.28 -13.50 44.63
N GLN A 225 15.62 -14.64 44.90
CA GLN A 225 14.19 -14.83 45.12
C GLN A 225 13.67 -14.23 46.44
N GLY A 226 12.38 -13.88 46.46
CA GLY A 226 11.54 -14.02 47.66
C GLY A 226 10.45 -12.95 47.86
N GLY A 227 9.18 -13.34 47.74
CA GLY A 227 8.03 -12.56 48.24
C GLY A 227 6.68 -13.12 47.75
N GLN A 228 5.96 -13.85 48.60
CA GLN A 228 4.60 -14.32 48.34
C GLN A 228 3.57 -13.19 48.45
N PRO A 229 2.53 -13.13 47.61
CA PRO A 229 1.42 -12.22 47.81
C PRO A 229 0.35 -12.81 48.74
N THR A 230 -0.06 -12.03 49.75
CA THR A 230 -1.17 -12.32 50.66
C THR A 230 -2.50 -11.88 50.02
N PHE A 231 -3.50 -12.76 50.02
CA PHE A 231 -4.84 -12.50 49.50
C PHE A 231 -5.73 -11.90 50.61
N VAL A 232 -6.41 -10.78 50.34
CA VAL A 232 -7.42 -10.20 51.25
C VAL A 232 -8.77 -10.17 50.53
N PRO A 233 -9.85 -10.72 51.11
CA PRO A 233 -11.17 -10.72 50.47
C PRO A 233 -11.86 -9.35 50.58
N PRO A 234 -12.70 -8.95 49.61
CA PRO A 234 -13.40 -7.68 49.66
C PRO A 234 -14.51 -7.69 50.71
N THR A 235 -14.48 -6.69 51.59
CA THR A 235 -15.56 -6.41 52.55
C THR A 235 -16.60 -5.53 51.86
N GLN A 236 -17.85 -5.98 51.79
CA GLN A 236 -18.98 -5.17 51.32
C GLN A 236 -19.49 -4.29 52.47
N MET A 237 -19.64 -2.98 52.24
CA MET A 237 -20.35 -2.08 53.16
C MET A 237 -21.65 -1.58 52.54
N PRO A 238 -22.78 -1.57 53.27
CA PRO A 238 -24.04 -1.02 52.80
C PRO A 238 -24.07 0.51 52.96
N MET A 239 -24.51 1.22 51.91
CA MET A 239 -24.79 2.66 51.99
C MET A 239 -26.14 2.92 52.67
N GLN A 240 -26.13 3.66 53.77
CA GLN A 240 -27.29 4.36 54.32
C GLN A 240 -27.13 5.86 54.05
N GLN A 241 -28.21 6.50 53.62
CA GLN A 241 -28.31 7.92 53.36
C GLN A 241 -28.13 8.71 54.66
N GLY A 242 -27.18 9.65 54.68
CA GLY A 242 -27.00 10.55 55.81
C GLY A 242 -25.80 11.45 55.61
N GLN A 243 -26.04 12.75 55.67
CA GLN A 243 -25.08 13.85 55.53
C GLN A 243 -23.79 13.63 56.32
N MET A 244 -22.63 13.96 55.74
CA MET A 244 -21.42 14.23 56.54
C MET A 244 -20.60 15.42 56.03
N PRO A 245 -19.97 16.15 56.98
CA PRO A 245 -19.36 17.46 56.77
C PRO A 245 -17.93 17.38 56.24
N MET A 246 -17.47 18.45 55.58
CA MET A 246 -16.07 18.64 55.21
C MET A 246 -15.21 18.84 56.47
N GLN A 247 -14.27 17.94 56.71
CA GLN A 247 -13.03 18.26 57.42
C GLN A 247 -11.84 17.80 56.57
N GLN A 248 -10.87 18.71 56.39
CA GLN A 248 -9.62 18.47 55.68
C GLN A 248 -8.69 17.58 56.51
N PRO A 249 -8.04 16.55 55.93
CA PRO A 249 -6.94 15.87 56.60
C PRO A 249 -5.58 16.48 56.20
N MET A 250 -4.75 16.76 57.22
CA MET A 250 -3.31 16.97 57.10
C MET A 250 -2.62 15.67 56.65
N MET A 251 -1.65 15.77 55.72
CA MET A 251 -0.79 14.65 55.32
C MET A 251 0.46 14.52 56.21
N PRO A 252 0.88 13.29 56.59
CA PRO A 252 2.25 13.02 57.00
C PRO A 252 3.10 12.47 55.83
N GLN A 253 4.37 12.87 55.82
CA GLN A 253 5.42 12.42 54.91
C GLN A 253 5.82 10.96 55.20
N GLY A 254 6.00 10.16 54.14
CA GLY A 254 6.66 8.85 54.21
C GLY A 254 6.33 8.00 52.98
N GLY A 255 7.31 7.78 52.10
CA GLY A 255 7.11 7.18 50.78
C GLY A 255 7.00 5.66 50.77
N GLN A 256 5.91 5.15 50.19
CA GLN A 256 5.82 3.96 49.35
C GLN A 256 4.59 4.13 48.41
N PRO A 257 4.64 3.72 47.13
CA PRO A 257 3.53 3.91 46.21
C PRO A 257 2.42 2.88 46.47
N THR A 258 1.28 3.33 46.99
CA THR A 258 0.05 2.53 47.11
C THR A 258 -0.77 2.65 45.83
N PHE A 259 -0.96 1.54 45.12
CA PHE A 259 -1.88 1.46 43.98
C PHE A 259 -3.32 1.41 44.50
N MET A 260 -4.15 2.40 44.13
CA MET A 260 -5.59 2.38 44.37
C MET A 260 -6.32 2.15 43.03
N PRO A 261 -7.29 1.20 42.95
CA PRO A 261 -8.09 1.02 41.75
C PRO A 261 -9.11 2.16 41.59
N PRO A 262 -9.50 2.53 40.35
CA PRO A 262 -10.44 3.61 40.11
C PRO A 262 -11.86 3.22 40.55
N THR A 263 -12.42 4.01 41.48
CA THR A 263 -13.84 3.95 41.86
C THR A 263 -14.69 4.52 40.73
N GLN A 264 -15.50 3.68 40.08
CA GLN A 264 -16.49 4.14 39.10
C GLN A 264 -17.70 4.75 39.81
N MET A 265 -18.04 6.00 39.49
CA MET A 265 -19.31 6.61 39.90
C MET A 265 -20.34 6.48 38.77
N PRO A 266 -21.57 6.01 39.04
CA PRO A 266 -22.63 5.99 38.04
C PRO A 266 -23.24 7.40 37.90
N MET A 267 -23.14 8.01 36.71
CA MET A 267 -23.94 9.19 36.38
C MET A 267 -25.36 8.77 36.02
N GLN A 268 -26.33 9.15 36.85
CA GLN A 268 -27.73 9.16 36.46
C GLN A 268 -28.06 10.46 35.73
N GLN A 269 -28.71 10.34 34.57
CA GLN A 269 -29.20 11.45 33.75
C GLN A 269 -30.34 12.18 34.47
N GLY A 270 -30.07 13.36 35.01
CA GLY A 270 -31.08 14.31 35.45
C GLY A 270 -31.46 15.26 34.31
N GLN A 271 -32.69 15.14 33.81
CA GLN A 271 -33.30 16.11 32.90
C GLN A 271 -33.64 17.40 33.65
N MET A 272 -33.24 18.57 33.13
CA MET A 272 -33.75 19.87 33.59
C MET A 272 -34.61 20.51 32.50
N PRO A 273 -35.84 20.98 32.81
CA PRO A 273 -36.68 21.70 31.87
C PRO A 273 -36.26 23.18 31.78
N MET A 274 -36.10 23.68 30.55
CA MET A 274 -36.01 25.12 30.28
C MET A 274 -37.39 25.77 30.45
N GLN A 275 -37.50 26.78 31.32
CA GLN A 275 -38.59 27.75 31.25
C GLN A 275 -38.08 29.05 30.62
N GLN A 276 -38.81 29.51 29.61
CA GLN A 276 -38.64 30.83 28.98
C GLN A 276 -39.17 31.94 29.91
N PRO A 277 -38.53 33.12 29.96
CA PRO A 277 -39.16 34.29 30.55
C PRO A 277 -40.00 35.05 29.51
N MET A 278 -41.27 35.29 29.86
CA MET A 278 -42.19 36.22 29.20
C MET A 278 -41.75 37.69 29.45
N MET A 279 -41.88 38.54 28.43
CA MET A 279 -41.79 39.99 28.57
C MET A 279 -43.14 40.59 29.05
N PRO A 280 -43.12 41.64 29.89
CA PRO A 280 -44.23 42.57 29.98
C PRO A 280 -43.92 43.89 29.24
N GLN A 281 -44.91 44.35 28.49
CA GLN A 281 -44.98 45.67 27.87
C GLN A 281 -45.31 46.76 28.91
N GLY A 282 -44.72 47.94 28.72
CA GLY A 282 -45.37 49.24 28.98
C GLY A 282 -44.76 50.10 30.09
N GLY A 283 -44.41 51.34 29.75
CA GLY A 283 -44.43 52.47 30.72
C GLY A 283 -43.22 53.40 30.78
N GLN A 284 -43.26 54.46 29.97
CA GLN A 284 -42.71 55.82 30.14
C GLN A 284 -41.18 56.09 30.27
N PRO A 285 -40.69 57.21 29.69
CA PRO A 285 -39.28 57.59 29.71
C PRO A 285 -38.94 58.42 30.97
N THR A 286 -37.79 58.16 31.59
CA THR A 286 -37.21 59.05 32.60
C THR A 286 -35.74 59.32 32.29
N PHE A 287 -35.42 60.61 32.24
CA PHE A 287 -34.13 61.22 31.92
C PHE A 287 -33.26 61.25 33.18
N VAL A 288 -32.00 60.78 33.11
CA VAL A 288 -31.02 60.92 34.21
C VAL A 288 -29.61 61.16 33.62
N PRO A 289 -28.82 62.12 34.16
CA PRO A 289 -27.69 62.81 33.49
C PRO A 289 -26.35 62.03 33.50
N PRO A 290 -25.32 62.50 32.75
CA PRO A 290 -24.06 61.77 32.61
C PRO A 290 -23.23 61.82 33.90
N THR A 291 -22.96 60.64 34.47
CA THR A 291 -22.00 60.50 35.56
C THR A 291 -20.65 60.10 34.97
N GLN A 292 -19.70 61.04 35.00
CA GLN A 292 -18.29 60.78 34.77
C GLN A 292 -17.72 60.02 35.97
N MET A 293 -16.94 58.97 35.72
CA MET A 293 -16.08 58.37 36.74
C MET A 293 -14.77 57.80 36.13
N PRO A 294 -13.72 57.71 36.95
CA PRO A 294 -12.35 58.03 36.58
C PRO A 294 -11.53 56.82 36.10
N MET A 295 -10.54 57.07 35.25
CA MET A 295 -9.47 56.10 34.98
C MET A 295 -8.60 55.93 36.23
N GLN A 296 -8.69 54.77 36.87
CA GLN A 296 -7.64 54.26 37.75
C GLN A 296 -6.80 53.23 37.00
N GLN A 297 -5.49 53.48 36.94
CA GLN A 297 -4.47 52.54 36.48
C GLN A 297 -4.37 51.40 37.49
N GLY A 298 -5.03 50.29 37.20
CA GLY A 298 -4.83 49.01 37.89
C GLY A 298 -3.98 48.09 37.02
N GLN A 299 -2.73 47.85 37.43
CA GLN A 299 -1.91 46.76 36.92
C GLN A 299 -2.60 45.43 37.23
N MET A 300 -2.97 44.67 36.20
CA MET A 300 -3.38 43.28 36.35
C MET A 300 -2.20 42.37 35.98
N PRO A 301 -1.79 41.43 36.84
CA PRO A 301 -0.90 40.35 36.42
C PRO A 301 -1.66 39.41 35.48
N MET A 302 -1.15 39.22 34.27
CA MET A 302 -1.62 38.15 33.40
C MET A 302 -1.22 36.80 34.00
N GLN A 303 -2.12 36.15 34.71
CA GLN A 303 -2.08 34.69 34.82
C GLN A 303 -2.79 34.13 33.60
N GLN A 304 -2.02 33.51 32.71
CA GLN A 304 -2.58 32.73 31.61
C GLN A 304 -3.41 31.57 32.20
N PRO A 305 -4.65 31.36 31.73
CA PRO A 305 -5.37 30.15 32.05
C PRO A 305 -4.66 28.97 31.36
N MET A 306 -4.02 28.11 32.15
CA MET A 306 -3.62 26.78 31.70
C MET A 306 -4.90 26.04 31.31
N MET A 307 -5.11 25.82 30.01
CA MET A 307 -6.15 24.88 29.56
C MET A 307 -5.69 23.45 29.90
N PRO A 308 -6.60 22.55 30.32
CA PRO A 308 -6.28 21.14 30.46
C PRO A 308 -5.89 20.61 29.09
N GLN A 309 -4.73 19.97 29.00
CA GLN A 309 -4.34 19.22 27.80
C GLN A 309 -5.45 18.22 27.48
N GLY A 310 -6.18 18.50 26.40
CA GLY A 310 -7.04 17.51 25.77
C GLY A 310 -6.14 16.40 25.26
N GLN A 311 -6.14 15.27 25.95
CA GLN A 311 -5.58 14.02 25.46
C GLN A 311 -6.33 13.64 24.19
N MET A 312 -5.70 13.85 23.02
CA MET A 312 -6.12 13.19 21.79
C MET A 312 -5.71 11.72 21.86
N PRO A 313 -6.49 10.81 21.25
CA PRO A 313 -6.26 9.37 21.37
C PRO A 313 -4.87 9.03 20.80
N MET A 314 -4.02 8.49 21.67
CA MET A 314 -2.76 7.87 21.25
C MET A 314 -3.07 6.84 20.17
N GLN A 315 -2.30 6.84 19.08
CA GLN A 315 -2.18 5.64 18.26
C GLN A 315 -1.86 4.47 19.20
N PRO A 316 -2.62 3.36 19.16
CA PRO A 316 -2.32 2.20 19.98
C PRO A 316 -0.87 1.77 19.69
N ALA A 317 -0.13 1.43 20.73
CA ALA A 317 1.25 0.97 20.63
C ALA A 317 1.35 -0.09 19.53
N ALA A 318 2.23 0.14 18.56
CA ALA A 318 2.59 -0.87 17.58
C ALA A 318 3.08 -2.11 18.33
N ASN A 319 2.81 -3.29 17.77
CA ASN A 319 3.40 -4.53 18.27
C ASN A 319 4.93 -4.40 18.27
N ASP A 320 5.62 -5.25 19.02
CA ASP A 320 7.08 -5.18 19.17
C ASP A 320 7.84 -5.20 17.82
N ASP A 321 7.19 -5.67 16.75
CA ASP A 321 7.72 -5.76 15.38
C ASP A 321 7.36 -4.57 14.47
N GLY A 322 6.55 -3.60 14.94
CA GLY A 322 6.17 -2.41 14.19
C GLY A 322 5.06 -2.60 13.14
N THR A 323 4.51 -3.82 13.02
CA THR A 323 3.40 -4.13 12.12
C THR A 323 2.10 -3.49 12.59
N THR A 324 1.33 -2.96 11.65
CA THR A 324 0.01 -2.37 11.92
C THR A 324 -0.86 -2.42 10.68
N TRP A 325 -2.18 -2.36 10.86
CA TRP A 325 -3.09 -2.07 9.77
C TRP A 325 -3.00 -0.60 9.38
N PHE A 326 -2.88 -0.29 8.09
CA PHE A 326 -2.98 1.08 7.59
C PHE A 326 -3.57 1.10 6.20
N THR A 327 -4.15 2.25 5.82
CA THR A 327 -4.61 2.48 4.46
C THR A 327 -3.65 3.42 3.74
N ASN A 328 -3.44 3.15 2.46
CA ASN A 328 -2.73 4.05 1.56
C ASN A 328 -3.68 4.44 0.43
N SER A 329 -3.76 5.72 0.09
CA SER A 329 -4.54 6.21 -1.04
C SER A 329 -3.63 6.97 -1.99
N PHE A 330 -3.62 6.56 -3.25
CA PHE A 330 -2.82 7.18 -4.31
C PHE A 330 -3.64 7.30 -5.59
N MET A 331 -3.27 8.23 -6.47
CA MET A 331 -3.86 8.31 -7.81
C MET A 331 -3.12 7.33 -8.71
N ASP A 332 -3.84 6.39 -9.32
CA ASP A 332 -3.28 5.50 -10.32
C ASP A 332 -2.86 6.33 -11.54
N ALA A 333 -1.58 6.26 -11.90
CA ALA A 333 -1.04 7.10 -12.96
C ALA A 333 -1.58 6.74 -14.36
N ALA A 334 -2.01 5.48 -14.56
CA ALA A 334 -2.52 5.02 -15.84
C ALA A 334 -4.01 5.36 -16.01
N THR A 335 -4.81 5.20 -14.95
CA THR A 335 -6.26 5.45 -15.03
C THR A 335 -6.68 6.83 -14.54
N GLY A 336 -5.83 7.52 -13.78
CA GLY A 336 -6.17 8.76 -13.09
C GLY A 336 -7.20 8.57 -11.97
N GLU A 337 -7.51 7.33 -11.59
CA GLU A 337 -8.45 7.04 -10.51
C GLU A 337 -7.76 6.98 -9.16
N GLN A 338 -8.43 7.47 -8.12
CA GLN A 338 -7.98 7.23 -6.75
C GLN A 338 -8.10 5.73 -6.44
N GLN A 339 -6.97 5.14 -6.06
CA GLN A 339 -6.85 3.78 -5.53
C GLN A 339 -6.61 3.86 -4.03
N THR A 340 -7.37 3.08 -3.29
CA THR A 340 -7.15 2.88 -1.86
C THR A 340 -6.70 1.44 -1.66
N SER A 341 -5.65 1.25 -0.88
CA SER A 341 -5.14 -0.06 -0.48
C SER A 341 -5.18 -0.17 1.05
N LEU A 342 -5.50 -1.35 1.54
CA LEU A 342 -5.38 -1.73 2.94
C LEU A 342 -4.18 -2.65 3.08
N ILE A 343 -3.27 -2.29 3.97
CA ILE A 343 -2.00 -2.99 4.16
C ILE A 343 -1.91 -3.42 5.61
N PHE A 344 -1.40 -4.62 5.85
CA PHE A 344 -0.86 -5.01 7.14
C PHE A 344 0.64 -5.30 6.97
N GLY A 345 1.45 -4.50 7.63
CA GLY A 345 2.90 -4.48 7.49
C GLY A 345 3.51 -3.36 8.31
N ILE A 346 4.80 -3.09 8.11
CA ILE A 346 5.47 -1.96 8.74
C ILE A 346 5.32 -0.75 7.82
N PRO A 347 4.66 0.34 8.26
CA PRO A 347 4.48 1.54 7.44
C PRO A 347 5.80 2.05 6.89
N GLU A 348 5.78 2.52 5.63
CA GLU A 348 6.94 3.08 4.91
C GLU A 348 8.06 2.09 4.58
N THR A 349 7.84 0.79 4.80
CA THR A 349 8.76 -0.28 4.37
C THR A 349 8.13 -1.16 3.30
N ASP A 350 8.95 -2.02 2.71
CA ASP A 350 8.54 -3.14 1.85
C ASP A 350 8.11 -4.39 2.64
N ALA A 351 8.28 -4.39 3.98
CA ALA A 351 7.90 -5.50 4.84
C ALA A 351 6.38 -5.50 5.07
N LEU A 352 5.68 -6.30 4.27
CA LEU A 352 4.23 -6.44 4.33
C LEU A 352 3.80 -7.91 4.29
N VAL A 353 2.71 -8.22 4.99
CA VAL A 353 2.13 -9.57 5.08
C VAL A 353 0.82 -9.66 4.30
N PHE A 354 0.12 -8.53 4.18
CA PHE A 354 -1.18 -8.43 3.52
C PHE A 354 -1.31 -7.11 2.76
N ASN A 355 -1.88 -7.18 1.57
CA ASN A 355 -2.25 -6.01 0.77
C ASN A 355 -3.58 -6.26 0.04
N ALA A 356 -4.60 -5.46 0.32
CA ALA A 356 -5.86 -5.49 -0.39
C ALA A 356 -6.08 -4.18 -1.14
N GLN A 357 -6.32 -4.25 -2.45
CA GLN A 357 -6.52 -3.08 -3.30
C GLN A 357 -7.99 -2.93 -3.64
N CYS A 358 -8.50 -1.71 -3.49
CA CYS A 358 -9.85 -1.33 -3.89
C CYS A 358 -9.96 -1.14 -5.42
N LYS A 359 -9.57 -2.18 -6.15
CA LYS A 359 -9.73 -2.33 -7.58
C LYS A 359 -10.84 -3.34 -7.80
N MET A 360 -11.84 -2.98 -8.61
CA MET A 360 -12.75 -4.00 -9.12
C MET A 360 -11.95 -4.86 -10.10
N GLY A 361 -11.85 -6.16 -9.81
CA GLY A 361 -11.22 -7.11 -10.71
C GLY A 361 -11.95 -7.17 -12.06
N PRO A 362 -11.28 -7.66 -13.12
CA PRO A 362 -11.90 -7.83 -14.44
C PRO A 362 -13.08 -8.82 -14.44
N VAL A 363 -13.21 -9.62 -13.37
CA VAL A 363 -14.17 -10.73 -13.27
C VAL A 363 -15.31 -10.47 -12.26
N GLY A 364 -15.29 -9.34 -11.56
CA GLY A 364 -16.36 -8.99 -10.63
C GLY A 364 -15.94 -8.05 -9.49
N ARG A 365 -16.91 -7.74 -8.64
CA ARG A 365 -16.84 -6.79 -7.51
C ARG A 365 -15.99 -7.31 -6.32
N GLY A 366 -15.00 -8.15 -6.59
CA GLY A 366 -14.05 -8.63 -5.58
C GLY A 366 -12.97 -7.58 -5.30
N ILE A 367 -12.48 -7.54 -4.07
CA ILE A 367 -11.29 -6.81 -3.67
C ILE A 367 -10.09 -7.71 -3.96
N LEU A 368 -9.20 -7.25 -4.84
CA LEU A 368 -7.95 -7.96 -5.11
C LEU A 368 -7.08 -7.95 -3.85
N THR A 369 -6.74 -9.14 -3.35
CA THR A 369 -6.06 -9.32 -2.07
C THR A 369 -4.83 -10.21 -2.25
N ASP A 370 -3.68 -9.71 -1.83
CA ASP A 370 -2.39 -10.38 -1.84
C ASP A 370 -2.02 -10.76 -0.40
N PHE A 371 -1.74 -12.04 -0.19
CA PHE A 371 -1.14 -12.58 1.03
C PHE A 371 0.33 -12.89 0.78
N ILE A 372 1.23 -12.20 1.47
CA ILE A 372 2.68 -12.35 1.29
C ILE A 372 3.16 -13.43 2.26
N ILE A 373 2.93 -14.67 1.83
CA ILE A 373 3.18 -15.88 2.61
C ILE A 373 3.95 -16.89 1.77
N ASP A 374 4.69 -17.80 2.42
CA ASP A 374 5.44 -18.86 1.75
C ASP A 374 4.51 -19.71 0.88
N THR A 375 4.87 -19.82 -0.40
CA THR A 375 4.11 -20.53 -1.43
C THR A 375 4.52 -22.00 -1.57
N LEU A 376 5.41 -22.49 -0.69
CA LEU A 376 5.96 -23.85 -0.70
C LEU A 376 6.71 -24.18 -2.00
N GLY A 377 7.30 -23.18 -2.64
CA GLY A 377 8.02 -23.32 -3.91
C GLY A 377 7.12 -23.59 -5.11
N GLN A 378 5.81 -23.37 -5.00
CA GLN A 378 4.88 -23.50 -6.12
C GLN A 378 5.16 -22.41 -7.18
N PRO A 379 5.09 -22.72 -8.48
CA PRO A 379 5.34 -21.72 -9.53
C PRO A 379 4.19 -20.71 -9.63
N ALA A 380 4.49 -19.49 -10.12
CA ALA A 380 3.49 -18.47 -10.40
C ALA A 380 2.35 -18.99 -11.30
N GLY A 381 1.12 -18.62 -10.95
CA GLY A 381 -0.13 -19.09 -11.57
C GLY A 381 -0.69 -20.39 -10.97
N SER A 382 0.05 -21.07 -10.09
CA SER A 382 -0.44 -22.31 -9.45
C SER A 382 -1.67 -22.02 -8.59
N PRO A 383 -2.77 -22.78 -8.75
CA PRO A 383 -3.93 -22.64 -7.89
C PRO A 383 -3.60 -23.17 -6.49
N VAL A 384 -3.99 -22.43 -5.47
CA VAL A 384 -3.79 -22.81 -4.08
C VAL A 384 -5.02 -22.42 -3.25
N GLN A 385 -5.12 -22.97 -2.05
CA GLN A 385 -6.11 -22.56 -1.05
C GLN A 385 -5.39 -21.89 0.13
N VAL A 386 -5.86 -20.71 0.52
CA VAL A 386 -5.36 -20.01 1.71
C VAL A 386 -6.33 -20.26 2.85
N SER A 387 -5.82 -20.76 3.97
CA SER A 387 -6.56 -20.82 5.22
C SER A 387 -6.38 -19.52 5.98
N VAL A 388 -7.50 -18.89 6.32
CA VAL A 388 -7.56 -17.75 7.22
C VAL A 388 -8.22 -18.24 8.51
N GLN A 389 -7.51 -18.19 9.61
CA GLN A 389 -7.97 -18.77 10.88
C GLN A 389 -7.82 -17.76 12.01
N SER A 390 -8.88 -17.56 12.78
CA SER A 390 -8.80 -16.96 14.10
C SER A 390 -9.13 -18.02 15.16
N PHE A 391 -9.23 -17.60 16.41
CA PHE A 391 -9.64 -18.50 17.49
C PHE A 391 -11.06 -19.05 17.30
N THR A 392 -11.97 -18.24 16.73
CA THR A 392 -13.41 -18.56 16.64
C THR A 392 -13.85 -18.87 15.21
N ASN A 393 -13.14 -18.38 14.20
CA ASN A 393 -13.55 -18.44 12.82
C ASN A 393 -12.48 -19.09 11.95
N ARG A 394 -12.91 -19.80 10.90
CA ARG A 394 -12.03 -20.36 9.88
C ARG A 394 -12.66 -20.16 8.51
N ALA A 395 -11.88 -19.62 7.59
CA ALA A 395 -12.23 -19.51 6.18
C ALA A 395 -11.15 -20.17 5.31
N GLN A 396 -11.55 -20.59 4.12
CA GLN A 396 -10.65 -21.03 3.06
C GLN A 396 -10.94 -20.17 1.83
N LEU A 397 -9.90 -19.57 1.27
CA LEU A 397 -9.99 -18.67 0.12
C LEU A 397 -9.23 -19.28 -1.06
N PRO A 398 -9.87 -19.44 -2.22
CA PRO A 398 -9.16 -19.88 -3.43
C PRO A 398 -8.26 -18.75 -3.91
N GLY A 399 -7.02 -19.07 -4.25
CA GLY A 399 -6.06 -18.09 -4.75
C GLY A 399 -5.14 -18.68 -5.79
N GLN A 400 -4.26 -17.85 -6.31
CA GLN A 400 -3.18 -18.25 -7.21
C GLN A 400 -1.86 -17.70 -6.69
N VAL A 401 -0.81 -18.50 -6.83
CA VAL A 401 0.55 -18.02 -6.57
C VAL A 401 0.88 -16.90 -7.53
N PHE A 402 1.42 -15.79 -7.03
CA PHE A 402 1.97 -14.72 -7.85
C PHE A 402 3.43 -14.48 -7.47
N GLN A 403 4.20 -13.97 -8.44
CA GLN A 403 5.60 -13.63 -8.27
C GLN A 403 5.89 -12.41 -9.16
N ASP A 404 5.53 -11.24 -8.66
CA ASP A 404 5.71 -9.99 -9.41
C ASP A 404 7.17 -9.50 -9.28
N SER A 405 7.86 -9.85 -8.19
CA SER A 405 9.31 -9.66 -8.02
C SER A 405 9.93 -10.73 -7.09
N GLU A 406 11.24 -10.68 -6.86
CA GLU A 406 11.93 -11.55 -5.89
C GLU A 406 11.49 -11.26 -4.44
N GLU A 407 11.12 -10.02 -4.14
CA GLU A 407 10.73 -9.55 -2.81
C GLU A 407 9.20 -9.48 -2.63
N TYR A 408 8.43 -9.51 -3.73
CA TYR A 408 6.98 -9.42 -3.73
C TYR A 408 6.37 -10.63 -4.46
N SER A 409 6.17 -11.68 -3.67
CA SER A 409 5.54 -12.93 -4.09
C SER A 409 4.63 -13.46 -2.98
N GLY A 410 3.66 -14.29 -3.35
CA GLY A 410 2.68 -14.79 -2.39
C GLY A 410 1.46 -15.36 -3.07
N ILE A 411 0.31 -15.27 -2.40
CA ILE A 411 -0.97 -15.74 -2.93
C ILE A 411 -1.91 -14.57 -3.19
N ARG A 412 -2.40 -14.47 -4.42
CA ARG A 412 -3.37 -13.48 -4.87
C ARG A 412 -4.75 -14.11 -4.97
N THR A 413 -5.75 -13.46 -4.39
CA THR A 413 -7.15 -13.89 -4.40
C THR A 413 -8.08 -12.70 -4.62
N GLU A 414 -9.32 -12.95 -4.98
CA GLU A 414 -10.39 -11.95 -5.00
C GLU A 414 -11.38 -12.24 -3.88
N ILE A 415 -11.49 -11.33 -2.92
CA ILE A 415 -12.41 -11.48 -1.78
C ILE A 415 -13.61 -10.56 -2.00
N PRO A 416 -14.85 -11.08 -2.10
CA PRO A 416 -16.04 -10.24 -2.20
C PRO A 416 -16.13 -9.24 -1.06
N LEU A 417 -16.61 -8.02 -1.32
CA LEU A 417 -16.75 -6.97 -0.29
C LEU A 417 -17.63 -7.38 0.90
N ASN A 418 -18.59 -8.28 0.66
CA ASN A 418 -19.50 -8.82 1.67
C ASN A 418 -19.06 -10.18 2.24
N ASP A 419 -17.83 -10.63 1.94
CA ASP A 419 -17.30 -11.89 2.46
C ASP A 419 -17.13 -11.82 3.99
N PRO A 420 -17.55 -12.87 4.74
CA PRO A 420 -17.40 -12.90 6.19
C PRO A 420 -15.94 -12.81 6.67
N VAL A 421 -14.94 -13.11 5.85
CA VAL A 421 -13.52 -12.98 6.23
C VAL A 421 -13.16 -11.53 6.61
N TRP A 422 -13.83 -10.54 6.03
CA TRP A 422 -13.66 -9.14 6.43
C TRP A 422 -14.07 -8.88 7.88
N ASN A 423 -15.04 -9.64 8.39
CA ASN A 423 -15.40 -9.55 9.81
C ASN A 423 -14.32 -10.17 10.70
N MET A 424 -13.59 -11.17 10.22
CA MET A 424 -12.42 -11.70 10.94
C MET A 424 -11.35 -10.61 11.05
N PHE A 425 -10.96 -9.99 9.93
CA PHE A 425 -9.96 -8.89 9.94
C PHE A 425 -10.38 -7.69 10.81
N LYS A 426 -11.68 -7.38 10.90
CA LYS A 426 -12.20 -6.29 11.75
C LYS A 426 -12.27 -6.61 13.23
N ASN A 427 -12.53 -7.86 13.60
CA ASN A 427 -12.95 -8.19 14.96
C ASN A 427 -11.96 -9.10 15.70
N ASP A 428 -11.23 -9.95 14.99
CA ASP A 428 -10.39 -10.97 15.60
C ASP A 428 -8.96 -10.45 15.80
N ASP A 429 -8.36 -10.73 16.97
CA ASP A 429 -7.07 -10.12 17.37
C ASP A 429 -5.84 -10.89 16.88
N ASN A 430 -6.02 -12.16 16.52
CA ASN A 430 -4.94 -13.04 16.09
C ASN A 430 -5.46 -13.88 14.93
N ILE A 431 -4.99 -13.55 13.73
CA ILE A 431 -5.40 -14.20 12.50
C ILE A 431 -4.18 -14.90 11.91
N ALA A 432 -4.21 -16.22 11.88
CA ALA A 432 -3.23 -17.04 11.21
C ALA A 432 -3.59 -17.19 9.74
N LEU A 433 -2.62 -16.89 8.87
CA LEU A 433 -2.66 -17.12 7.44
C LEU A 433 -1.72 -18.26 7.08
N ALA A 434 -2.19 -19.24 6.30
CA ALA A 434 -1.35 -20.29 5.77
C ALA A 434 -1.88 -20.82 4.45
N VAL A 435 -0.99 -21.20 3.54
CA VAL A 435 -1.37 -22.07 2.41
C VAL A 435 -1.77 -23.43 2.99
N ILE A 436 -2.88 -24.01 2.54
CA ILE A 436 -3.30 -25.34 3.02
C ILE A 436 -2.21 -26.36 2.69
N GLY A 437 -1.68 -27.02 3.72
CA GLY A 437 -0.54 -27.94 3.63
C GLY A 437 0.80 -27.33 4.03
N ALA A 438 0.88 -26.01 4.21
CA ALA A 438 2.07 -25.36 4.76
C ALA A 438 2.20 -25.61 6.26
N THR A 439 3.44 -25.74 6.72
CA THR A 439 3.78 -25.76 8.15
C THR A 439 3.97 -24.36 8.73
N GLN A 440 4.27 -23.38 7.86
CA GLN A 440 4.46 -21.99 8.25
C GLN A 440 3.12 -21.25 8.25
N THR A 441 2.90 -20.45 9.30
CA THR A 441 1.76 -19.55 9.41
C THR A 441 2.28 -18.13 9.58
N SER A 442 1.77 -17.18 8.79
CA SER A 442 1.95 -15.75 9.08
C SER A 442 0.86 -15.29 10.04
N GLN A 443 1.20 -14.44 10.99
CA GLN A 443 0.23 -13.90 11.95
C GLN A 443 -0.10 -12.46 11.58
N ILE A 444 -1.38 -12.13 11.66
CA ILE A 444 -1.90 -10.78 11.59
C ILE A 444 -2.54 -10.47 12.95
N ASP A 445 -2.09 -9.38 13.55
CA ASP A 445 -2.54 -8.95 14.86
C ASP A 445 -3.61 -7.86 14.81
N ALA A 446 -4.03 -7.45 16.01
CA ALA A 446 -5.14 -6.56 16.26
C ALA A 446 -4.85 -5.06 16.05
N VAL A 447 -3.65 -4.65 15.66
CA VAL A 447 -3.28 -3.24 15.79
C VAL A 447 -3.87 -2.39 14.68
N ASN A 448 -4.60 -1.34 15.08
CA ASN A 448 -5.24 -0.36 14.21
C ASN A 448 -6.32 -0.90 13.26
N LYS A 449 -7.18 -1.81 13.74
CA LYS A 449 -8.34 -2.32 12.98
C LYS A 449 -9.30 -1.29 12.38
N PRO A 450 -9.44 -0.03 12.87
CA PRO A 450 -10.25 0.97 12.17
C PRO A 450 -9.87 1.13 10.69
N ALA A 451 -8.59 0.95 10.34
CA ALA A 451 -8.13 0.98 8.95
C ALA A 451 -8.84 -0.03 8.04
N VAL A 452 -9.18 -1.22 8.55
CA VAL A 452 -9.95 -2.23 7.81
C VAL A 452 -11.37 -1.71 7.51
N SER A 453 -12.01 -1.07 8.49
CA SER A 453 -13.36 -0.53 8.32
C SER A 453 -13.37 0.67 7.37
N ASP A 454 -12.40 1.57 7.51
CA ASP A 454 -12.24 2.74 6.63
C ASP A 454 -12.02 2.32 5.18
N PHE A 455 -11.18 1.29 4.96
CA PHE A 455 -10.96 0.71 3.65
C PHE A 455 -12.24 0.14 3.03
N LEU A 456 -13.00 -0.67 3.77
CA LEU A 456 -14.24 -1.27 3.27
C LEU A 456 -15.29 -0.20 2.95
N GLN A 457 -15.36 0.86 3.75
CA GLN A 457 -16.24 2.01 3.49
C GLN A 457 -15.81 2.78 2.22
N ALA A 458 -14.50 2.98 2.02
CA ALA A 458 -13.98 3.60 0.80
C ALA A 458 -14.35 2.76 -0.43
N CYS A 459 -14.25 1.43 -0.35
CA CYS A 459 -14.67 0.54 -1.43
C CYS A 459 -16.17 0.55 -1.70
N GLN A 460 -17.01 0.55 -0.67
CA GLN A 460 -18.45 0.69 -0.83
C GLN A 460 -18.81 2.01 -1.52
N THR A 461 -18.17 3.10 -1.13
CA THR A 461 -18.38 4.42 -1.74
C THR A 461 -17.98 4.43 -3.21
N LYS A 462 -16.80 3.85 -3.54
CA LYS A 462 -16.32 3.74 -4.93
C LYS A 462 -17.30 2.95 -5.79
N LEU A 463 -17.77 1.81 -5.29
CA LEU A 463 -18.79 0.97 -5.95
C LEU A 463 -20.12 1.69 -6.17
N ALA A 464 -20.56 2.51 -5.21
CA ALA A 464 -21.79 3.30 -5.34
C ALA A 464 -21.63 4.45 -6.35
N SER A 465 -20.44 5.05 -6.42
CA SER A 465 -20.15 6.18 -7.32
C SER A 465 -19.86 5.80 -8.77
N GLY A 466 -19.48 4.54 -9.04
CA GLY A 466 -19.04 4.02 -10.34
C GLY A 466 -20.09 4.01 -11.46
N GLY A 467 -21.27 4.60 -11.25
CA GLY A 467 -22.29 4.81 -12.28
C GLY A 467 -23.08 3.55 -12.62
N ALA A 468 -24.38 3.72 -12.79
CA ALA A 468 -25.34 2.72 -13.23
C ALA A 468 -25.15 2.33 -14.71
N GLY A 469 -23.95 1.90 -15.10
CA GLY A 469 -23.74 1.15 -16.33
C GLY A 469 -24.37 -0.24 -16.16
N GLN A 470 -25.61 -0.37 -16.64
CA GLN A 470 -26.43 -1.59 -16.70
C GLN A 470 -25.96 -2.73 -15.79
N GLN A 471 -26.47 -2.72 -14.55
CA GLN A 471 -26.53 -3.90 -13.72
C GLN A 471 -27.17 -5.04 -14.55
N PRO A 472 -26.49 -6.16 -14.82
CA PRO A 472 -27.17 -7.33 -15.36
C PRO A 472 -28.29 -7.68 -14.39
N THR A 473 -29.54 -7.64 -14.85
CA THR A 473 -30.68 -8.06 -14.04
C THR A 473 -30.51 -9.54 -13.75
N MET A 474 -30.03 -9.84 -12.55
CA MET A 474 -30.18 -11.17 -11.96
C MET A 474 -31.68 -11.47 -11.84
N PRO A 475 -32.14 -12.70 -12.17
CA PRO A 475 -33.54 -13.06 -12.02
C PRO A 475 -33.97 -12.90 -10.56
N THR A 476 -35.13 -12.29 -10.38
CA THR A 476 -35.75 -11.95 -9.09
C THR A 476 -35.84 -13.19 -8.20
N GLN A 477 -35.09 -13.21 -7.09
CA GLN A 477 -35.24 -14.24 -6.07
C GLN A 477 -36.58 -14.06 -5.35
N GLN A 478 -37.36 -15.14 -5.28
CA GLN A 478 -38.54 -15.25 -4.42
C GLN A 478 -38.15 -15.04 -2.95
N PRO A 479 -39.07 -14.48 -2.13
CA PRO A 479 -38.78 -14.12 -0.74
C PRO A 479 -38.40 -15.34 0.09
N MET A 480 -37.24 -15.26 0.74
CA MET A 480 -36.71 -16.31 1.62
C MET A 480 -37.50 -16.37 2.93
N ALA A 481 -37.86 -17.59 3.32
CA ALA A 481 -38.30 -17.96 4.66
C ALA A 481 -37.14 -17.89 5.68
N PRO A 482 -37.40 -17.91 7.00
CA PRO A 482 -36.42 -17.59 8.03
C PRO A 482 -35.23 -18.56 8.06
N GLN A 483 -34.03 -18.02 8.24
CA GLN A 483 -32.76 -18.74 8.23
C GLN A 483 -32.62 -19.68 9.44
N GLY A 484 -32.51 -20.97 9.14
CA GLY A 484 -31.91 -21.99 10.01
C GLY A 484 -31.06 -22.92 9.14
N GLN A 485 -29.79 -23.12 9.55
CA GLN A 485 -28.77 -24.01 8.97
C GLN A 485 -28.31 -23.70 7.53
N ILE A 486 -27.00 -23.43 7.39
CA ILE A 486 -26.30 -23.39 6.10
C ILE A 486 -26.28 -24.83 5.55
N GLY A 487 -27.27 -25.19 4.75
CA GLY A 487 -27.30 -26.46 4.04
C GLY A 487 -26.38 -26.40 2.81
N THR A 488 -25.44 -27.34 2.70
CA THR A 488 -24.67 -27.57 1.48
C THR A 488 -25.57 -28.22 0.42
N ALA A 489 -25.80 -27.53 -0.70
CA ALA A 489 -26.53 -28.12 -1.82
C ALA A 489 -25.60 -29.04 -2.61
N THR A 490 -26.01 -30.30 -2.81
CA THR A 490 -25.25 -31.29 -3.59
C THR A 490 -26.04 -31.65 -4.86
N GLN A 491 -25.42 -31.51 -6.03
CA GLN A 491 -26.00 -31.89 -7.32
C GLN A 491 -25.13 -32.95 -8.00
N ALA A 492 -25.64 -34.17 -8.14
CA ALA A 492 -24.98 -35.22 -8.91
C ALA A 492 -25.17 -35.03 -10.42
N PHE A 493 -24.19 -35.48 -11.22
CA PHE A 493 -24.27 -35.49 -12.68
C PHE A 493 -23.62 -36.74 -13.28
N THR A 494 -24.01 -37.08 -14.49
CA THR A 494 -23.41 -38.13 -15.32
C THR A 494 -23.59 -37.77 -16.78
N TYR A 495 -22.52 -37.83 -17.55
CA TYR A 495 -22.46 -37.51 -18.98
C TYR A 495 -21.81 -38.66 -19.75
N SER A 496 -22.23 -38.85 -21.00
CA SER A 496 -21.58 -39.76 -21.96
C SER A 496 -20.65 -38.97 -22.87
N CYS A 497 -19.39 -39.38 -22.97
CA CYS A 497 -18.36 -38.65 -23.71
C CYS A 497 -18.18 -39.17 -25.15
N THR A 498 -17.63 -38.32 -26.02
CA THR A 498 -17.44 -38.62 -27.45
C THR A 498 -16.51 -39.81 -27.72
N ASP A 499 -15.65 -40.17 -26.77
CA ASP A 499 -14.77 -41.34 -26.85
C ASP A 499 -15.44 -42.63 -26.33
N GLY A 500 -16.73 -42.58 -25.97
CA GLY A 500 -17.47 -43.69 -25.39
C GLY A 500 -17.27 -43.87 -23.89
N SER A 501 -16.45 -43.04 -23.24
CA SER A 501 -16.27 -43.07 -21.79
C SER A 501 -17.43 -42.37 -21.06
N THR A 502 -17.51 -42.59 -19.75
CA THR A 502 -18.48 -41.92 -18.87
C THR A 502 -17.79 -40.92 -17.96
N LEU A 503 -18.36 -39.73 -17.84
CA LEU A 503 -17.94 -38.70 -16.88
C LEU A 503 -19.03 -38.52 -15.84
N SER A 504 -18.76 -38.83 -14.58
CA SER A 504 -19.73 -38.70 -13.49
C SER A 504 -19.17 -37.88 -12.34
N GLY A 505 -20.04 -37.39 -11.46
CA GLY A 505 -19.57 -36.59 -10.34
C GLY A 505 -20.68 -35.95 -9.52
N ARG A 506 -20.27 -35.06 -8.62
CA ARG A 506 -21.18 -34.20 -7.86
C ARG A 506 -20.61 -32.80 -7.72
N ILE A 507 -21.49 -31.82 -7.61
CA ILE A 507 -21.16 -30.43 -7.33
C ILE A 507 -21.70 -30.12 -5.94
N GLU A 508 -20.80 -29.78 -5.02
CA GLU A 508 -21.14 -29.31 -3.69
C GLU A 508 -21.04 -27.79 -3.67
N THR A 509 -22.13 -27.11 -3.29
CA THR A 509 -22.20 -25.65 -3.23
C THR A 509 -22.40 -25.19 -1.79
N ALA A 510 -21.50 -24.32 -1.33
CA ALA A 510 -21.55 -23.66 -0.03
C ALA A 510 -21.39 -22.15 -0.25
N GLY A 511 -22.50 -21.41 -0.15
CA GLY A 511 -22.51 -19.98 -0.47
C GLY A 511 -22.17 -19.72 -1.93
N ASN A 512 -21.12 -18.90 -2.17
CA ASN A 512 -20.65 -18.56 -3.51
C ASN A 512 -19.57 -19.50 -4.05
N THR A 513 -19.14 -20.49 -3.25
CA THR A 513 -18.12 -21.45 -3.66
C THR A 513 -18.78 -22.75 -4.08
N ALA A 514 -18.33 -23.31 -5.21
CA ALA A 514 -18.74 -24.64 -5.65
C ALA A 514 -17.52 -25.51 -5.96
N ILE A 515 -17.53 -26.75 -5.49
CA ILE A 515 -16.50 -27.76 -5.78
C ILE A 515 -17.16 -28.89 -6.57
N ALA A 516 -16.61 -29.19 -7.74
CA ALA A 516 -17.01 -30.34 -8.54
C ALA A 516 -16.06 -31.51 -8.27
N TYR A 517 -16.60 -32.62 -7.79
CA TYR A 517 -15.90 -33.88 -7.63
C TYR A 517 -16.18 -34.74 -8.85
N VAL A 518 -15.17 -34.97 -9.68
CA VAL A 518 -15.32 -35.55 -11.02
C VAL A 518 -14.62 -36.90 -11.09
N THR A 519 -15.29 -37.89 -11.65
CA THR A 519 -14.75 -39.22 -11.96
C THR A 519 -14.86 -39.47 -13.46
N HIS A 520 -13.74 -39.78 -14.11
CA HIS A 520 -13.70 -40.14 -15.52
C HIS A 520 -13.47 -41.65 -15.67
N ASN A 521 -14.40 -42.33 -16.34
CA ASN A 521 -14.40 -43.77 -16.62
C ASN A 521 -14.21 -44.67 -15.38
N GLY A 522 -14.83 -44.29 -14.24
CA GLY A 522 -14.69 -45.02 -12.98
C GLY A 522 -13.32 -44.89 -12.32
N GLY A 523 -12.50 -43.93 -12.75
CA GLY A 523 -11.21 -43.61 -12.15
C GLY A 523 -11.32 -43.00 -10.74
N ALA A 524 -10.21 -42.45 -10.25
CA ALA A 524 -10.21 -41.72 -8.99
C ALA A 524 -11.03 -40.43 -9.10
N GLU A 525 -11.76 -40.10 -8.03
CA GLU A 525 -12.48 -38.84 -7.92
C GLU A 525 -11.48 -37.67 -7.76
N VAL A 526 -11.63 -36.64 -8.60
CA VAL A 526 -10.77 -35.45 -8.58
C VAL A 526 -11.59 -34.22 -8.23
N PRO A 527 -11.21 -33.45 -7.18
CA PRO A 527 -11.87 -32.20 -6.83
C PRO A 527 -11.40 -31.06 -7.74
N LEU A 528 -12.36 -30.29 -8.25
CA LEU A 528 -12.16 -29.11 -9.09
C LEU A 528 -12.90 -27.92 -8.47
N ILE A 529 -12.23 -26.78 -8.30
CA ILE A 529 -12.80 -25.58 -7.68
C ILE A 529 -13.44 -24.71 -8.74
N SER A 530 -14.60 -24.11 -8.46
CA SER A 530 -15.25 -23.18 -9.38
C SER A 530 -14.33 -22.03 -9.75
N VAL A 531 -14.15 -21.81 -11.05
CA VAL A 531 -13.39 -20.69 -11.62
C VAL A 531 -14.28 -19.87 -12.54
N ALA A 532 -13.98 -18.58 -12.69
CA ALA A 532 -14.73 -17.74 -13.60
C ALA A 532 -14.55 -18.20 -15.05
N SER A 533 -15.65 -18.20 -15.80
CA SER A 533 -15.66 -18.53 -17.22
C SER A 533 -16.60 -17.61 -17.96
N PRO A 534 -16.22 -17.13 -19.18
CA PRO A 534 -17.14 -16.38 -20.03
C PRO A 534 -18.27 -17.25 -20.60
N VAL A 535 -18.13 -18.59 -20.53
CA VAL A 535 -19.09 -19.54 -21.07
C VAL A 535 -19.35 -20.67 -20.06
N GLY A 536 -20.59 -20.76 -19.58
CA GLY A 536 -21.02 -21.82 -18.66
C GLY A 536 -20.42 -21.73 -17.26
N LYS A 537 -20.54 -22.83 -16.50
CA LYS A 537 -19.89 -22.98 -15.18
C LYS A 537 -18.59 -23.75 -15.36
N ALA A 538 -17.46 -23.18 -14.97
CA ALA A 538 -16.17 -23.85 -15.05
C ALA A 538 -15.61 -24.21 -13.67
N TYR A 539 -14.88 -25.32 -13.63
CA TYR A 539 -14.19 -25.84 -12.46
C TYR A 539 -12.78 -26.25 -12.86
N SER A 540 -11.79 -25.98 -12.02
CA SER A 540 -10.39 -26.30 -12.33
C SER A 540 -9.58 -26.60 -11.07
N ASN A 541 -8.55 -27.43 -11.22
CA ASN A 541 -7.47 -27.61 -10.25
C ASN A 541 -6.08 -27.31 -10.87
N GLY A 542 -6.05 -26.65 -12.03
CA GLY A 542 -4.83 -26.31 -12.77
C GLY A 542 -4.36 -27.37 -13.76
N GLN A 543 -4.61 -28.65 -13.50
CA GLN A 543 -4.28 -29.75 -14.43
C GLN A 543 -5.48 -30.26 -15.22
N GLN A 544 -6.65 -30.22 -14.57
CA GLN A 544 -7.90 -30.68 -15.11
C GLN A 544 -8.94 -29.56 -15.07
N THR A 545 -9.78 -29.49 -16.10
CA THR A 545 -10.87 -28.52 -16.18
C THR A 545 -12.18 -29.22 -16.52
N LEU A 546 -13.27 -28.75 -15.93
CA LEU A 546 -14.64 -29.13 -16.27
C LEU A 546 -15.42 -27.87 -16.58
N THR A 547 -15.92 -27.72 -17.80
CA THR A 547 -16.84 -26.65 -18.19
C THR A 547 -18.20 -27.24 -18.49
N VAL A 548 -19.24 -26.83 -17.76
CA VAL A 548 -20.62 -27.29 -17.91
C VAL A 548 -21.47 -26.20 -18.56
N LEU A 549 -22.13 -26.54 -19.67
CA LEU A 549 -23.02 -25.64 -20.42
C LEU A 549 -24.26 -26.39 -20.90
N GLN A 550 -25.43 -26.04 -20.37
CA GLN A 550 -26.75 -26.47 -20.87
C GLN A 550 -26.89 -27.98 -21.12
N GLY A 551 -26.44 -28.81 -20.19
CA GLY A 551 -26.53 -30.27 -20.31
C GLY A 551 -25.38 -30.92 -21.09
N ALA A 552 -24.46 -30.13 -21.63
CA ALA A 552 -23.16 -30.61 -22.10
C ALA A 552 -22.06 -30.29 -21.09
N ALA A 553 -20.99 -31.08 -21.13
CA ALA A 553 -19.77 -30.84 -20.38
C ALA A 553 -18.55 -31.00 -21.29
N GLN A 554 -17.54 -30.16 -21.09
CA GLN A 554 -16.21 -30.35 -21.64
C GLN A 554 -15.25 -30.62 -20.48
N TYR A 555 -14.62 -31.79 -20.49
CA TYR A 555 -13.62 -32.16 -19.49
C TYR A 555 -12.24 -32.22 -20.15
N THR A 556 -11.25 -31.55 -19.57
CA THR A 556 -9.87 -31.58 -20.06
C THR A 556 -8.96 -32.20 -19.01
N ASN A 557 -8.12 -33.14 -19.42
CA ASN A 557 -7.11 -33.75 -18.55
C ASN A 557 -5.78 -33.85 -19.31
N GLY A 558 -4.74 -33.15 -18.85
CA GLY A 558 -3.43 -33.18 -19.51
C GLY A 558 -3.44 -32.65 -20.95
N GLY A 559 -4.33 -31.68 -21.25
CA GLY A 559 -4.45 -31.05 -22.56
C GLY A 559 -5.36 -31.76 -23.57
N ALA A 560 -5.81 -32.99 -23.30
CA ALA A 560 -6.82 -33.66 -24.09
C ALA A 560 -8.22 -33.22 -23.64
N ALA A 561 -9.01 -32.66 -24.55
CA ALA A 561 -10.39 -32.24 -24.30
C ALA A 561 -11.38 -33.34 -24.72
N LEU A 562 -12.29 -33.67 -23.81
CA LEU A 562 -13.38 -34.63 -23.97
C LEU A 562 -14.70 -33.87 -23.93
N LEU A 563 -15.53 -34.04 -24.96
CA LEU A 563 -16.88 -33.48 -25.00
C LEU A 563 -17.86 -34.55 -24.53
N CYS A 564 -18.76 -34.19 -23.62
CA CYS A 564 -19.72 -35.10 -23.01
C CYS A 564 -21.13 -34.48 -22.97
N GLN A 565 -22.17 -35.31 -23.10
CA GLN A 565 -23.59 -34.92 -23.09
C GLN A 565 -24.44 -35.84 -22.23
#